data_AF-A0A5C8SB09-F1
#
_entry.id   AF-A0A5C8SB09-F1
#
_cell.length_a   1.000
_cell.length_b   1.000
_cell.length_c   1.000
_cell.angle_alpha   90.00
_cell.angle_beta   90.00
_cell.angle_gamma   90.00
#
_symmetry.space_group_name_H-M   'P 1'
#
loop_
_entity.id
_entity.type
_entity.pdbx_description
1 polymer ?
#
loop_
_entity_poly.entity_id
_entity_poly.type
_entity_poly.pdbx_seq_one_letter_code
_entity_poly.pdbx_strand_id
1 'polypeptide(L)'
;MSGQAPRRLPPLAALDHAARLLAEHGFHVVARNERGDSLYLQREGCAFALRLSNHARTTKQRQRRTDVLASLVVRDARSSEQVAALVAGTLRDFDLARGRREAQASGAASDSGAASRK
;
A
#
# COMPACT_ATOMS: atom_id res chain seq x y z
N MET A 1 -35.92 14.20 -0.75
CA MET A 1 -34.47 13.96 -0.64
C MET A 1 -34.02 13.32 -1.94
N SER A 2 -33.56 14.12 -2.91
CA SER A 2 -33.16 13.60 -4.22
C SER A 2 -31.88 12.76 -4.05
N GLY A 3 -32.03 11.45 -4.17
CA GLY A 3 -30.93 10.50 -4.18
C GLY A 3 -30.12 10.65 -5.46
N GLN A 4 -29.15 11.56 -5.45
CA GLN A 4 -28.11 11.57 -6.47
C GLN A 4 -27.28 10.31 -6.26
N ALA A 5 -27.32 9.37 -7.20
CA ALA A 5 -26.40 8.25 -7.20
C ALA A 5 -24.96 8.80 -7.09
N PRO A 6 -24.11 8.26 -6.20
CA PRO A 6 -22.79 8.81 -5.99
C PRO A 6 -22.01 8.79 -7.30
N ARG A 7 -21.52 9.95 -7.72
CA ARG A 7 -20.80 10.12 -8.99
C ARG A 7 -19.58 9.20 -8.97
N ARG A 8 -19.60 8.15 -9.78
CA ARG A 8 -18.48 7.21 -9.86
C ARG A 8 -17.33 7.86 -10.61
N LEU A 9 -16.15 7.75 -10.02
CA LEU A 9 -14.89 8.11 -10.64
C LEU A 9 -14.51 6.99 -11.63
N PRO A 10 -14.12 7.31 -12.88
CA PRO A 10 -13.51 6.33 -13.75
C PRO A 10 -12.20 5.79 -13.13
N PRO A 11 -11.71 4.61 -13.52
CA PRO A 11 -10.60 3.95 -12.84
C PRO A 11 -9.36 4.82 -12.62
N LEU A 12 -8.95 5.61 -13.61
CA LEU A 12 -7.81 6.53 -13.49
C LEU A 12 -8.07 7.65 -12.47
N ALA A 13 -9.24 8.28 -12.51
CA ALA A 13 -9.60 9.29 -11.52
C ALA A 13 -9.75 8.71 -10.11
N ALA A 14 -10.18 7.45 -9.99
CA ALA A 14 -10.24 6.73 -8.72
C ALA A 14 -8.84 6.42 -8.17
N LEU A 15 -7.87 6.08 -9.04
CA LEU A 15 -6.45 5.96 -8.67
C LEU A 15 -5.86 7.29 -8.22
N ASP A 16 -6.08 8.36 -8.97
CA ASP A 16 -5.60 9.70 -8.60
C ASP A 16 -6.19 10.16 -7.26
N HIS A 17 -7.48 9.89 -7.05
CA HIS A 17 -8.13 10.18 -5.77
C HIS A 17 -7.54 9.35 -4.63
N ALA A 18 -7.30 8.06 -4.83
CA ALA A 18 -6.63 7.20 -3.84
C ALA A 18 -5.21 7.70 -3.52
N ALA A 19 -4.45 8.13 -4.52
CA ALA A 19 -3.11 8.69 -4.34
C ALA A 19 -3.13 9.97 -3.49
N ARG A 20 -4.11 10.85 -3.69
CA ARG A 20 -4.30 12.06 -2.88
C ARG A 20 -4.61 11.73 -1.43
N LEU A 21 -5.55 10.81 -1.19
CA LEU A 21 -5.88 10.37 0.18
C LEU A 21 -4.66 9.75 0.87
N LEU A 22 -3.89 8.91 0.18
CA LEU A 22 -2.65 8.35 0.73
C LEU A 22 -1.63 9.45 1.07
N ALA A 23 -1.55 10.51 0.26
CA ALA A 23 -0.67 11.65 0.54
C ALA A 23 -1.07 12.42 1.81
N GLU A 24 -2.37 12.57 2.09
CA GLU A 24 -2.87 13.13 3.36
C GLU A 24 -2.43 12.30 4.58
N HIS A 25 -2.20 10.99 4.39
CA HIS A 25 -1.64 10.09 5.40
C HIS A 25 -0.10 10.05 5.43
N GLY A 26 0.57 10.98 4.74
CA GLY A 26 2.03 11.13 4.73
C GLY A 26 2.75 10.18 3.76
N PHE A 27 2.03 9.54 2.84
CA PHE A 27 2.67 8.76 1.76
C PHE A 27 3.09 9.65 0.60
N HIS A 28 4.31 9.49 0.11
CA HIS A 28 4.79 10.17 -1.09
C HIS A 28 5.18 9.14 -2.16
N VAL A 29 5.02 9.50 -3.43
CA VAL A 29 5.38 8.62 -4.56
C VAL A 29 6.90 8.56 -4.67
N VAL A 30 7.46 7.35 -4.58
CA VAL A 30 8.91 7.10 -4.71
C VAL A 30 9.27 6.45 -6.04
N ALA A 31 8.33 5.77 -6.68
CA ALA A 31 8.52 5.20 -8.00
C ALA A 31 7.19 5.08 -8.76
N ARG A 32 7.29 5.13 -10.08
CA ARG A 32 6.21 4.84 -11.03
C ARG A 32 6.72 3.81 -12.02
N ASN A 33 5.85 2.93 -12.49
CA ASN A 33 6.24 2.10 -13.62
C ASN A 33 6.05 2.85 -14.95
N GLU A 34 6.73 2.38 -15.99
CA GLU A 34 6.74 3.01 -17.33
C GLU A 34 5.35 3.10 -17.95
N ARG A 35 4.46 2.14 -17.64
CA ARG A 35 3.07 2.13 -18.10
C ARG A 35 2.16 3.12 -17.36
N GLY A 36 2.64 3.72 -16.28
CA GLY A 36 1.88 4.68 -15.46
C GLY A 36 0.72 4.07 -14.66
N ASP A 37 0.60 2.74 -14.63
CA ASP A 37 -0.53 2.04 -14.04
C ASP A 37 -0.25 1.51 -12.61
N SER A 38 0.98 1.72 -12.12
CA SER A 38 1.41 1.36 -10.78
C SER A 38 2.25 2.48 -10.16
N LEU A 39 1.80 2.95 -9.00
CA LEU A 39 2.52 3.87 -8.12
C LEU A 39 3.07 3.10 -6.92
N TYR A 40 4.29 3.40 -6.54
CA TYR A 40 4.90 2.95 -5.30
C TYR A 40 5.04 4.15 -4.38
N LEU A 41 4.45 4.05 -3.20
CA LEU A 41 4.45 5.11 -2.21
C LEU A 41 5.12 4.65 -0.92
N GLN A 42 5.81 5.56 -0.25
CA GLN A 42 6.42 5.33 1.07
C GLN A 42 5.99 6.43 2.03
N ARG A 43 5.93 6.10 3.32
CA ARG A 43 5.87 7.11 4.38
C ARG A 43 7.27 7.60 4.68
N GLU A 44 7.39 8.86 5.07
CA GLU A 44 8.68 9.40 5.53
C GLU A 44 9.24 8.56 6.69
N GLY A 45 10.53 8.24 6.62
CA GLY A 45 11.20 7.37 7.60
C GLY A 45 10.83 5.88 7.52
N CYS A 46 10.02 5.45 6.55
CA CYS A 46 9.65 4.05 6.39
C CYS A 46 10.37 3.40 5.20
N ALA A 47 11.09 2.30 5.45
CA ALA A 47 11.78 1.54 4.41
C ALA A 47 10.82 0.73 3.50
N PHE A 48 9.55 0.62 3.88
CA PHE A 48 8.58 -0.23 3.21
C PHE A 48 7.63 0.54 2.31
N ALA A 49 7.27 -0.06 1.18
CA ALA A 49 6.40 0.54 0.18
C ALA A 49 4.96 0.03 0.25
N LEU A 50 4.03 0.91 -0.10
CA LEU A 50 2.64 0.60 -0.45
C LEU A 50 2.51 0.77 -1.96
N ARG A 51 1.89 -0.21 -2.62
CA ARG A 51 1.60 -0.13 -4.06
C ARG A 51 0.17 0.28 -4.31
N LEU A 52 -0.04 1.21 -5.23
CA LEU A 52 -1.35 1.57 -5.78
C LEU A 52 -1.36 1.23 -7.27
N SER A 53 -2.36 0.50 -7.76
CA SER A 53 -2.41 0.11 -9.18
C SER A 53 -3.82 -0.20 -9.67
N ASN A 54 -4.02 -0.24 -11.00
CA ASN A 54 -5.24 -0.78 -11.60
C ASN A 54 -5.27 -2.31 -11.73
N HIS A 55 -4.19 -3.02 -11.39
CA HIS A 55 -4.13 -4.48 -11.55
C HIS A 55 -3.48 -5.21 -10.37
N ALA A 56 -3.91 -6.45 -10.16
CA ALA A 56 -3.39 -7.33 -9.12
C ALA A 56 -2.01 -7.89 -9.48
N ARG A 57 -1.14 -8.03 -8.47
CA ARG A 57 0.14 -8.74 -8.62
C ARG A 57 -0.09 -10.24 -8.73
N THR A 58 0.62 -10.89 -9.65
CA THR A 58 0.73 -12.36 -9.71
C THR A 58 1.53 -12.89 -8.51
N THR A 59 1.36 -14.17 -8.18
CA THR A 59 2.12 -14.83 -7.08
C THR A 59 3.64 -14.68 -7.26
N LYS A 60 4.13 -14.86 -8.49
CA LYS A 60 5.55 -14.68 -8.84
C LYS A 60 6.03 -13.25 -8.60
N GLN A 61 5.21 -12.24 -8.93
CA GLN A 61 5.53 -10.85 -8.64
C GLN A 61 5.52 -10.58 -7.14
N ARG A 62 4.60 -11.18 -6.38
CA ARG A 62 4.51 -11.07 -4.91
C ARG A 62 5.79 -11.53 -4.21
N GLN A 63 6.34 -12.66 -4.64
CA GLN A 63 7.58 -13.22 -4.06
C GLN A 63 8.82 -12.34 -4.33
N ARG A 64 8.88 -11.63 -5.47
CA ARG A 64 10.07 -10.85 -5.87
C ARG A 64 10.21 -9.49 -5.19
N ARG A 65 9.11 -8.85 -4.83
CA ARG A 65 9.11 -7.50 -4.22
C ARG A 65 8.57 -7.60 -2.81
N THR A 66 9.49 -7.91 -1.89
CA THR A 66 9.27 -8.09 -0.45
C THR A 66 9.24 -6.76 0.31
N ASP A 67 9.73 -5.68 -0.32
CA ASP A 67 9.67 -4.30 0.12
C ASP A 67 8.23 -3.74 0.15
N VAL A 68 7.33 -4.33 -0.65
CA VAL A 68 5.93 -3.91 -0.73
C VAL A 68 5.08 -4.67 0.28
N LEU A 69 4.58 -3.98 1.31
CA LEU A 69 3.80 -4.59 2.39
C LEU A 69 2.30 -4.68 2.10
N ALA A 70 1.77 -3.69 1.39
CA ALA A 70 0.35 -3.65 1.02
C ALA A 70 0.16 -3.24 -0.44
N SER A 71 -0.98 -3.62 -1.02
CA SER A 71 -1.31 -3.27 -2.40
C SER A 71 -2.78 -2.90 -2.51
N LEU A 72 -3.05 -1.64 -2.83
CA LEU A 72 -4.36 -1.15 -3.21
C LEU A 72 -4.55 -1.32 -4.72
N VAL A 73 -5.61 -2.03 -5.11
CA VAL A 73 -5.96 -2.25 -6.51
C VAL A 73 -7.31 -1.62 -6.83
N VAL A 74 -7.33 -0.65 -7.76
CA VAL A 74 -8.55 0.02 -8.23
C VAL A 74 -8.68 -0.17 -9.74
N ARG A 75 -9.40 -1.22 -10.13
CA ARG A 75 -9.59 -1.62 -11.53
C ARG A 75 -10.90 -1.12 -12.16
N ASP A 76 -11.91 -0.88 -11.33
CA ASP A 76 -13.27 -0.54 -11.74
C ASP A 76 -13.63 0.87 -11.31
N ALA A 77 -14.66 1.45 -11.91
CA ALA A 77 -15.19 2.74 -11.48
C ALA A 77 -15.76 2.66 -10.04
N ARG A 78 -15.34 3.59 -9.18
CA ARG A 78 -15.68 3.63 -7.75
C ARG A 78 -16.17 5.02 -7.35
N SER A 79 -17.09 5.10 -6.40
CA SER A 79 -17.38 6.39 -5.78
C SER A 79 -16.24 6.84 -4.87
N SER A 80 -16.19 8.11 -4.52
CA SER A 80 -15.17 8.65 -3.60
C SER A 80 -15.20 7.93 -2.25
N GLU A 81 -16.38 7.62 -1.72
CA GLU A 81 -16.53 6.90 -0.44
C GLU A 81 -15.99 5.48 -0.52
N GLN A 82 -16.22 4.80 -1.66
CA GLN A 82 -15.66 3.47 -1.90
C GLN A 82 -14.13 3.50 -1.99
N VAL A 83 -13.57 4.52 -2.63
CA VAL A 83 -12.11 4.71 -2.68
C VAL A 83 -11.57 4.97 -1.27
N ALA A 84 -12.20 5.84 -0.49
CA ALA A 84 -11.80 6.13 0.89
C ALA A 84 -11.82 4.88 1.78
N ALA A 85 -12.87 4.05 1.67
CA ALA A 85 -12.95 2.79 2.42
C ALA A 85 -11.83 1.80 2.03
N LEU A 86 -11.50 1.70 0.73
CA LEU A 86 -10.39 0.87 0.26
C LEU A 86 -9.03 1.38 0.75
N VAL A 87 -8.83 2.70 0.76
CA VAL A 87 -7.62 3.33 1.31
C VAL A 87 -7.49 3.01 2.79
N ALA A 88 -8.56 3.20 3.58
CA ALA A 88 -8.55 2.91 5.02
C ALA A 88 -8.21 1.43 5.31
N GLY A 89 -8.79 0.49 4.56
CA GLY A 89 -8.44 -0.93 4.67
C GLY A 89 -6.98 -1.21 4.35
N THR A 90 -6.46 -0.61 3.27
CA THR A 90 -5.06 -0.80 2.85
C THR A 90 -4.08 -0.23 3.88
N LEU A 91 -4.39 0.92 4.49
CA LEU A 91 -3.57 1.52 5.55
C LEU A 91 -3.47 0.58 6.76
N ARG A 92 -4.60 -0.01 7.17
CA ARG A 92 -4.63 -0.98 8.26
C ARG A 92 -3.75 -2.20 7.95
N ASP A 93 -3.88 -2.75 6.74
CA ASP A 93 -3.07 -3.90 6.31
C ASP A 93 -1.58 -3.56 6.27
N PHE A 94 -1.23 -2.35 5.81
CA PHE A 94 0.14 -1.85 5.79
C PHE A 94 0.73 -1.76 7.20
N ASP A 95 0.03 -1.13 8.14
CA ASP A 95 0.50 -0.97 9.51
C ASP A 95 0.64 -2.31 10.24
N LEU A 96 -0.29 -3.24 10.03
CA LEU A 96 -0.19 -4.61 10.56
C LEU A 96 1.01 -5.36 9.99
N ALA A 97 1.23 -5.28 8.67
CA ALA A 97 2.37 -5.91 8.03
C ALA A 97 3.70 -5.30 8.48
N ARG A 98 3.75 -3.98 8.64
CA ARG A 98 4.92 -3.25 9.13
C ARG A 98 5.28 -3.68 10.55
N GLY A 99 4.31 -3.69 11.46
CA GLY A 99 4.53 -4.15 12.84
C GLY A 99 5.05 -5.59 12.92
N ARG A 100 4.55 -6.50 12.06
CA ARG A 100 5.07 -7.87 11.97
C ARG A 100 6.52 -7.92 11.49
N ARG A 101 6.90 -7.09 10.52
CA ARG A 101 8.28 -7.03 9.98
C ARG A 101 9.25 -6.46 11.01
N GLU A 102 8.86 -5.40 11.69
CA GLU A 102 9.66 -4.78 12.74
C GLU A 102 9.87 -5.74 13.93
N ALA A 103 8.82 -6.46 14.35
CA ALA A 103 8.93 -7.47 15.41
C ALA A 103 9.86 -8.64 15.02
N GLN A 104 9.82 -9.10 13.77
CA GLN A 104 10.73 -10.14 13.27
C GLN A 104 12.19 -9.69 13.27
N ALA A 105 12.45 -8.44 12.88
CA ALA A 105 13.80 -7.88 12.88
C ALA A 105 14.36 -7.78 14.31
N SER A 106 13.55 -7.34 15.28
CA SER A 106 13.95 -7.29 16.69
C SER A 106 14.19 -8.67 17.31
N GLY A 107 13.34 -9.67 16.98
CA GLY A 107 13.50 -11.04 17.49
C GLY A 107 14.75 -11.76 16.96
N ALA A 108 15.09 -11.56 15.69
CA ALA A 108 16.31 -12.13 15.09
C ALA A 108 17.60 -11.51 15.68
N ALA A 109 17.57 -10.23 16.05
CA ALA A 109 18.70 -9.56 16.69
C ALA A 109 18.98 -10.11 18.09
N SER A 110 17.96 -10.50 18.85
CA SER A 110 18.11 -11.11 20.17
C SER A 110 18.67 -12.54 20.14
N ASP A 111 18.36 -13.32 19.10
CA ASP A 111 18.81 -14.70 18.96
C ASP A 111 20.29 -14.81 18.53
N SER A 112 20.76 -13.81 17.77
CA SER A 112 22.13 -13.76 17.24
C SER A 112 23.22 -13.51 18.30
N GLY A 113 22.85 -13.08 19.52
CA GLY A 113 23.78 -12.79 20.62
C GLY A 113 24.07 -13.95 21.57
N ALA A 114 23.34 -15.07 21.47
CA ALA A 114 23.46 -16.18 22.42
C ALA A 114 24.51 -17.24 22.02
N ALA A 115 25.03 -17.21 20.80
CA ALA A 115 25.98 -18.19 20.28
C ALA A 115 27.45 -17.70 20.32
N SER A 116 27.94 -17.27 21.48
CA SER A 116 29.38 -17.10 21.69
C SER A 116 29.77 -17.21 23.16
N ARG A 117 29.77 -18.42 23.72
CA ARG A 117 30.65 -18.78 24.83
C ARG A 117 31.15 -20.22 24.60
N LYS A 118 32.44 -20.31 24.28
CA LYS A 118 33.23 -21.55 24.24
C LYS A 118 34.09 -21.59 25.50
#